data_AF-A0AAV1K9V2-F1
#
_entry.id   AF-A0AAV1K9V2-F1
#
_cell.length_a   1.000
_cell.length_b   1.000
_cell.length_c   1.000
_cell.angle_alpha   90.00
_cell.angle_beta   90.00
_cell.angle_gamma   90.00
#
_symmetry.space_group_name_H-M   'P 1'
#
loop_
_entity.id
_entity.type
_entity.pdbx_description
1 polymer ?
#
loop_
_entity_poly.entity_id
_entity_poly.type
_entity_poly.pdbx_seq_one_letter_code
_entity_poly.pdbx_strand_id
1 'polypeptide(L)'
;MVCDAKLRIRNIIARWPGSVHDSTIFNDSPLCAQLERGDFTPMVLLGDSGYPCRPYLLTPILNPRTPAEEAYNRSQIRTRNPIERLFGVLKRRFPCLHYGLGLKTTNIPPIIVACAVLHNIAISRQDEVVEEDDPLTIVEEEIMVQPSNETNQNFIVRTSLVNTYFSG
;
A
#
# COMPACT_ATOMS: atom_id res chain seq x y z
N MET A 1 -0.25 5.85 1.19
CA MET A 1 1.04 6.05 0.49
C MET A 1 1.24 4.90 -0.49
N VAL A 2 1.99 5.06 -1.57
CA VAL A 2 2.34 3.97 -2.50
C VAL A 2 3.85 3.87 -2.64
N CYS A 3 4.41 2.65 -2.54
CA CYS A 3 5.83 2.40 -2.73
C CYS A 3 6.10 1.25 -3.70
N ASP A 4 7.34 1.17 -4.20
CA ASP A 4 7.83 0.01 -4.94
C ASP A 4 8.61 -0.98 -4.05
N ALA A 5 9.00 -2.12 -4.60
CA ALA A 5 9.76 -3.16 -3.88
C ALA A 5 11.17 -2.71 -3.43
N LYS A 6 11.65 -1.55 -3.90
CA LYS A 6 12.94 -0.95 -3.52
C LYS A 6 12.74 0.19 -2.50
N LEU A 7 11.59 0.21 -1.82
CA LEU A 7 11.21 1.21 -0.83
C LEU A 7 11.18 2.65 -1.38
N ARG A 8 11.06 2.85 -2.69
CA ARG A 8 10.86 4.21 -3.24
C ARG A 8 9.39 4.57 -3.13
N ILE A 9 9.14 5.78 -2.65
CA ILE A 9 7.80 6.36 -2.60
C ILE A 9 7.41 6.77 -4.02
N ARG A 10 6.33 6.18 -4.54
CA ARG A 10 5.78 6.46 -5.87
C ARG A 10 4.65 7.48 -5.81
N ASN A 11 3.91 7.51 -4.71
CA ASN A 11 2.85 8.49 -4.48
C ASN A 11 2.63 8.72 -2.98
N ILE A 12 2.37 9.97 -2.61
CA ILE A 12 2.04 10.36 -1.23
C ILE A 12 0.97 11.45 -1.23
N ILE A 13 0.00 11.31 -0.34
CA ILE A 13 -1.03 12.31 -0.04
C ILE A 13 -1.00 12.52 1.47
N ALA A 14 -0.66 13.74 1.91
CA ALA A 14 -0.52 14.10 3.33
C ALA A 14 -1.53 15.16 3.80
N ARG A 15 -2.54 15.48 2.98
CA ARG A 15 -3.50 16.57 3.22
C ARG A 15 -4.73 16.17 4.06
N TRP A 16 -4.83 14.91 4.45
CA TRP A 16 -6.00 14.37 5.13
C TRP A 16 -5.73 14.13 6.62
N PRO A 17 -6.72 14.36 7.50
CA PRO A 17 -6.64 13.93 8.90
C PRO A 17 -6.48 12.40 9.01
N GLY A 18 -5.79 11.95 10.06
CA GLY A 18 -5.56 10.51 10.29
C GLY A 18 -6.81 9.68 10.61
N SER A 19 -7.97 10.33 10.81
CA SER A 19 -9.26 9.65 11.02
C SER A 19 -9.98 9.27 9.73
N VAL A 20 -9.49 9.71 8.57
CA VAL A 20 -10.13 9.42 7.28
C VAL A 20 -9.68 8.07 6.78
N HIS A 21 -10.63 7.23 6.34
CA HIS A 21 -10.30 5.94 5.77
C HIS A 21 -9.42 6.07 4.52
N ASP A 22 -8.42 5.22 4.48
CA ASP A 22 -7.45 5.08 3.40
C ASP A 22 -8.10 4.91 2.01
N SER A 23 -9.18 4.13 1.94
CA SER A 23 -9.97 3.95 0.71
C SER A 23 -10.66 5.23 0.24
N THR A 24 -11.13 6.09 1.17
CA THR A 24 -11.68 7.42 0.85
C THR A 24 -10.60 8.33 0.27
N ILE A 25 -9.42 8.34 0.88
CA ILE A 25 -8.27 9.13 0.40
C ILE A 25 -7.85 8.68 -1.00
N PHE A 26 -7.84 7.36 -1.23
CA PHE A 26 -7.54 6.81 -2.55
C PHE A 26 -8.58 7.20 -3.60
N ASN A 27 -9.88 7.10 -3.28
CA ASN A 27 -10.94 7.49 -4.21
C ASN A 27 -10.86 8.98 -4.62
N ASP A 28 -10.44 9.88 -3.72
CA ASP A 28 -10.21 11.30 -4.01
C ASP A 28 -8.81 11.61 -4.59
N SER A 29 -7.99 10.58 -4.82
CA SER A 29 -6.62 10.79 -5.27
C SER A 29 -6.54 11.03 -6.78
N PRO A 30 -5.63 11.92 -7.25
CA PRO A 30 -5.28 12.01 -8.66
C PRO A 30 -4.78 10.66 -9.22
N LEU A 31 -4.16 9.84 -8.36
CA LEU A 31 -3.68 8.51 -8.72
C LEU A 31 -4.83 7.57 -9.11
N CYS A 32 -5.93 7.55 -8.35
CA CYS A 32 -7.11 6.76 -8.70
C CYS A 32 -7.68 7.21 -10.05
N ALA A 33 -7.81 8.52 -10.28
CA ALA A 33 -8.27 9.04 -11.57
C ALA A 33 -7.34 8.65 -12.74
N GLN A 34 -6.03 8.59 -12.53
CA GLN A 34 -5.05 8.11 -13.54
C GLN A 34 -5.21 6.61 -13.81
N LEU A 35 -5.41 5.81 -12.76
CA LEU A 35 -5.61 4.36 -12.88
C LEU A 35 -6.93 4.02 -13.60
N GLU A 36 -8.00 4.77 -13.33
CA GLU A 36 -9.29 4.63 -14.00
C GLU A 36 -9.23 4.95 -15.49
N ARG A 37 -8.38 5.90 -15.90
CA ARG A 37 -8.12 6.20 -17.31
C ARG A 37 -7.22 5.17 -18.01
N GLY A 38 -6.59 4.26 -17.25
CA GLY A 38 -5.66 3.28 -17.79
C GLY A 38 -4.25 3.81 -18.04
N ASP A 39 -3.88 4.97 -17.44
CA ASP A 39 -2.56 5.61 -17.65
C ASP A 39 -1.38 4.70 -17.24
N PHE A 40 -1.64 3.68 -16.41
CA PHE A 40 -0.64 2.76 -15.86
C PHE A 40 -0.84 1.30 -16.31
N THR A 41 -1.78 0.98 -17.19
CA THR A 41 -1.98 -0.41 -17.65
C THR A 41 -0.72 -0.91 -18.40
N PRO A 42 -0.22 -2.14 -18.12
CA PRO A 42 -0.82 -3.22 -17.34
C PRO A 42 -0.38 -3.30 -15.85
N MET A 43 0.19 -2.24 -15.26
CA MET A 43 0.50 -2.24 -13.83
C MET A 43 -0.76 -2.22 -12.96
N VAL A 44 -0.66 -2.87 -11.81
CA VAL A 44 -1.68 -2.91 -10.77
C VAL A 44 -1.07 -2.52 -9.42
N LEU A 45 -1.90 -1.95 -8.55
CA LEU A 45 -1.59 -1.74 -7.14
C LEU A 45 -2.05 -2.94 -6.32
N LEU A 46 -1.37 -3.18 -5.21
CA LEU A 46 -1.82 -4.10 -4.17
C LEU A 46 -2.29 -3.29 -2.96
N GLY A 47 -3.54 -3.47 -2.57
CA GLY A 47 -4.14 -2.87 -1.37
C GLY A 47 -4.42 -3.92 -0.30
N ASP A 48 -4.68 -3.46 0.92
CA ASP A 48 -5.28 -4.28 1.99
C ASP A 48 -6.78 -4.53 1.76
N SER A 49 -7.39 -5.27 2.68
CA SER A 49 -8.83 -5.58 2.64
C SER A 49 -9.75 -4.40 2.92
N GLY A 50 -9.22 -3.27 3.39
CA GLY A 50 -9.95 -2.01 3.56
C GLY A 50 -10.20 -1.27 2.24
N TYR A 51 -9.57 -1.70 1.14
CA TYR A 51 -9.82 -1.19 -0.20
C TYR A 51 -10.79 -2.08 -0.99
N PRO A 52 -11.62 -1.50 -1.87
CA PRO A 52 -12.41 -2.30 -2.82
C PRO A 52 -11.49 -2.93 -3.86
N CYS A 53 -11.80 -4.16 -4.28
CA CYS A 53 -11.07 -4.78 -5.38
C CYS A 53 -11.42 -4.08 -6.69
N ARG A 54 -10.43 -3.78 -7.53
CA ARG A 54 -10.61 -3.17 -8.86
C ARG A 54 -9.62 -3.77 -9.86
N PRO A 55 -9.85 -3.64 -11.18
CA PRO A 55 -8.91 -4.14 -12.20
C PRO A 55 -7.46 -3.66 -12.04
N TYR A 56 -7.27 -2.50 -11.42
CA TYR A 56 -5.97 -1.87 -11.16
C TYR A 56 -5.57 -1.84 -9.68
N LEU A 57 -6.41 -2.35 -8.77
CA LEU A 57 -6.15 -2.40 -7.32
C LEU A 57 -6.60 -3.76 -6.79
N LEU A 58 -5.65 -4.68 -6.68
CA LEU A 58 -5.90 -6.04 -6.21
C LEU A 58 -5.79 -6.09 -4.70
N THR A 59 -6.76 -6.76 -4.07
CA THR A 59 -6.83 -6.94 -2.62
C THR A 59 -6.88 -8.43 -2.26
N PRO A 60 -6.57 -8.81 -1.01
CA PRO A 60 -6.69 -10.20 -0.54
C PRO A 60 -8.09 -10.78 -0.75
N ILE A 61 -8.17 -12.09 -0.92
CA ILE A 61 -9.43 -12.83 -0.94
C ILE A 61 -9.84 -13.05 0.51
N LEU A 62 -10.99 -12.51 0.92
CA LEU A 62 -11.42 -12.52 2.33
C LEU A 62 -11.74 -13.94 2.85
N ASN A 63 -12.31 -14.79 1.99
CA ASN A 63 -12.70 -16.16 2.31
C ASN A 63 -12.09 -17.12 1.29
N PRO A 64 -10.77 -17.41 1.34
CA PRO A 64 -10.15 -18.35 0.42
C PRO A 64 -10.71 -19.76 0.67
N ARG A 65 -11.06 -20.47 -0.42
CA ARG A 65 -11.63 -21.82 -0.40
C ARG A 65 -10.76 -22.85 -1.11
N THR A 66 -9.73 -22.39 -1.81
CA THR A 66 -8.82 -23.25 -2.57
C THR A 66 -7.36 -22.99 -2.21
N PRO A 67 -6.47 -23.98 -2.36
CA PRO A 67 -5.03 -23.78 -2.14
C PRO A 67 -4.43 -22.67 -3.00
N ALA A 68 -5.00 -22.44 -4.20
CA ALA A 68 -4.60 -21.37 -5.11
C ALA A 68 -4.91 -19.98 -4.54
N GLU A 69 -6.10 -19.79 -3.96
CA GLU A 69 -6.51 -18.54 -3.32
C GLU A 69 -5.67 -18.25 -2.07
N GLU A 70 -5.37 -19.28 -1.27
CA GLU A 70 -4.45 -19.15 -0.14
C GLU A 70 -3.03 -18.79 -0.60
N ALA A 71 -2.54 -19.40 -1.67
CA ALA A 71 -1.22 -19.11 -2.23
C ALA A 71 -1.15 -17.67 -2.78
N TYR A 72 -2.23 -17.18 -3.41
CA TYR A 72 -2.38 -15.79 -3.80
C TYR A 72 -2.31 -14.86 -2.59
N ASN A 73 -3.08 -15.11 -1.52
CA ASN A 73 -3.05 -14.30 -0.31
C ASN A 73 -1.66 -14.27 0.33
N ARG A 74 -0.97 -15.43 0.44
CA ARG A 74 0.42 -15.51 0.92
C ARG A 74 1.38 -14.67 0.05
N SER A 75 1.18 -14.66 -1.26
CA SER A 75 1.97 -13.84 -2.19
C SER A 75 1.71 -12.34 -2.00
N GLN A 76 0.44 -11.97 -1.83
CA GLN A 76 0.00 -10.60 -1.53
C GLN A 76 0.69 -10.05 -0.28
N ILE A 77 0.63 -10.79 0.83
CA ILE A 77 1.29 -10.41 2.11
C ILE A 77 2.77 -10.12 1.89
N ARG A 78 3.50 -11.03 1.23
CA ARG A 78 4.92 -10.84 0.93
C ARG A 78 5.20 -9.65 0.04
N THR A 79 4.33 -9.38 -0.93
CA THR A 79 4.51 -8.27 -1.88
C THR A 79 4.16 -6.93 -1.27
N ARG A 80 3.27 -6.88 -0.26
CA ARG A 80 2.93 -5.68 0.51
C ARG A 80 3.93 -5.36 1.62
N ASN A 81 4.71 -6.32 2.10
CA ASN A 81 5.76 -6.11 3.11
C ASN A 81 6.61 -4.81 2.92
N PRO A 82 7.07 -4.43 1.71
CA PRO A 82 7.79 -3.18 1.49
C PRO A 82 7.09 -1.91 2.00
N ILE A 83 5.75 -1.81 1.97
CA ILE A 83 5.06 -0.61 2.46
C ILE A 83 5.16 -0.46 3.98
N GLU A 84 5.09 -1.58 4.70
CA GLU A 84 5.24 -1.61 6.17
C GLU A 84 6.68 -1.27 6.57
N ARG A 85 7.65 -1.92 5.91
CA ARG A 85 9.08 -1.62 6.10
C ARG A 85 9.40 -0.16 5.85
N LEU A 86 8.81 0.42 4.81
CA LEU A 86 9.01 1.83 4.49
C LEU A 86 8.55 2.76 5.63
N PHE A 87 7.42 2.47 6.29
CA PHE A 87 6.98 3.27 7.44
C PHE A 87 7.99 3.20 8.60
N GLY A 88 8.54 2.02 8.91
CA GLY A 88 9.60 1.86 9.90
C GLY A 88 10.86 2.66 9.53
N VAL A 89 11.32 2.53 8.28
CA VAL A 89 12.48 3.27 7.76
C VAL A 89 12.28 4.78 7.85
N LEU A 90 11.10 5.31 7.48
CA LEU A 90 10.80 6.73 7.56
C LEU A 90 10.82 7.25 9.00
N LYS A 91 10.23 6.50 9.94
CA LYS A 91 10.22 6.86 11.38
C LYS A 91 11.63 6.92 11.96
N ARG A 92 12.52 6.00 11.58
CA ARG A 92 13.92 6.02 12.02
C ARG A 92 14.73 7.13 11.36
N ARG A 93 14.62 7.25 10.03
CA ARG A 93 15.39 8.23 9.25
C ARG A 93 15.00 9.67 9.60
N PHE A 94 13.72 9.89 9.89
CA PHE A 94 13.18 11.19 10.28
C PHE A 94 12.43 11.03 11.61
N PRO A 95 13.14 11.08 12.75
CA PRO A 95 12.54 10.86 14.08
C PRO A 95 11.36 11.80 14.41
N CYS A 96 11.27 12.95 13.74
CA CYS A 96 10.13 13.84 13.85
C CYS A 96 8.80 13.19 13.41
N LEU A 97 8.83 12.17 12.55
CA LEU A 97 7.67 11.37 12.16
C LEU A 97 7.28 10.32 13.21
N HIS A 98 8.21 9.96 14.11
CA HIS A 98 7.97 9.01 15.20
C HIS A 98 7.49 9.70 16.49
N TYR A 99 8.22 10.73 16.94
CA TYR A 99 7.92 11.43 18.20
C TYR A 99 6.78 12.44 18.10
N GLY A 100 6.31 12.70 16.87
CA GLY A 100 5.32 13.73 16.60
C GLY A 100 5.95 15.13 16.43
N LEU A 101 5.15 16.02 15.85
CA LEU A 101 5.55 17.37 15.51
C LEU A 101 4.72 18.35 16.35
N GLY A 102 5.38 19.09 17.26
CA GLY A 102 4.77 20.15 18.07
C GLY A 102 4.46 21.43 17.29
N LEU A 103 3.95 21.29 16.06
CA LEU A 103 3.68 22.38 15.12
C LEU A 103 2.18 22.49 14.85
N LYS A 104 1.76 23.63 14.29
CA LYS A 104 0.40 23.77 13.76
C LYS A 104 0.14 22.68 12.71
N THR A 105 -1.05 22.11 12.73
CA THR A 105 -1.49 21.05 11.80
C THR A 105 -1.30 21.45 10.32
N THR A 106 -1.40 22.73 10.00
CA THR A 106 -1.15 23.29 8.66
C THR A 106 0.28 23.09 8.16
N ASN A 107 1.25 22.98 9.08
CA ASN A 107 2.67 22.84 8.76
C ASN A 107 3.12 21.37 8.70
N ILE A 108 2.27 20.44 9.10
CA ILE A 108 2.59 19.01 9.14
C ILE A 108 2.68 18.39 7.74
N PRO A 109 1.69 18.60 6.83
CA PRO A 109 1.75 18.03 5.47
C PRO A 109 3.04 18.34 4.70
N PRO A 110 3.54 19.59 4.63
CA PRO A 110 4.77 19.86 3.88
C PRO A 110 6.00 19.17 4.50
N ILE A 111 6.04 18.97 5.83
CA ILE A 111 7.14 18.23 6.48
C ILE A 111 7.09 16.75 6.10
N ILE A 112 5.91 16.13 6.12
CA ILE A 112 5.73 14.72 5.71
C ILE A 112 6.17 14.54 4.25
N VAL A 113 5.75 15.44 3.36
CA VAL A 113 6.13 15.41 1.95
C VAL A 113 7.63 15.63 1.77
N ALA A 114 8.24 16.56 2.51
CA ALA A 114 9.67 16.79 2.48
C ALA A 114 10.46 15.55 2.92
N CYS A 115 10.05 14.87 4.00
CA CYS A 115 10.67 13.61 4.44
C CYS A 115 10.59 12.54 3.35
N ALA A 116 9.43 12.40 2.69
CA ALA A 116 9.25 11.44 1.60
C ALA A 116 10.16 11.73 0.39
N VAL A 117 10.30 13.00 0.00
CA VAL A 117 11.22 13.42 -1.08
C VAL A 117 12.67 13.16 -0.69
N LEU A 118 13.07 13.54 0.52
CA LEU A 118 14.42 13.32 1.02
C LEU A 118 14.76 11.83 1.14
N HIS A 119 13.81 10.99 1.55
CA HIS A 119 13.94 9.54 1.53
C HIS A 119 14.27 9.00 0.13
N ASN A 120 13.50 9.42 -0.88
CA ASN A 120 13.76 8.99 -2.26
C ASN A 120 15.13 9.47 -2.77
N ILE A 121 15.55 10.68 -2.41
CA ILE A 121 16.89 11.19 -2.72
C ILE A 121 17.96 10.32 -2.06
N ALA A 122 17.80 9.96 -0.79
CA ALA A 122 18.72 9.08 -0.06
C ALA A 122 18.83 7.70 -0.74
N ILE A 123 17.69 7.09 -1.12
CA ILE A 123 17.65 5.83 -1.88
C ILE A 123 18.39 5.97 -3.22
N SER A 124 18.25 7.11 -3.92
CA SER A 124 18.95 7.35 -5.19
C SER A 124 20.46 7.49 -5.02
N ARG A 125 20.92 7.97 -3.86
CA ARG A 125 22.32 8.13 -3.50
C ARG A 125 22.93 6.89 -2.86
N GLN A 126 22.15 5.82 -2.71
CA GLN A 126 22.57 4.58 -2.04
C GLN A 126 22.98 4.80 -0.58
N ASP A 127 22.36 5.79 0.09
CA ASP A 127 22.52 5.95 1.53
C ASP A 127 22.04 4.68 2.25
N GLU A 128 22.72 4.35 3.35
CA GLU A 128 22.38 3.18 4.16
C GLU A 128 20.93 3.25 4.63
N VAL A 129 20.19 2.16 4.42
CA VAL A 129 18.84 1.97 4.93
C VAL A 129 18.95 1.17 6.22
N VAL A 130 18.86 1.86 7.35
CA VAL A 130 18.79 1.19 8.65
C VAL A 130 17.37 0.64 8.80
N GLU A 131 17.18 -0.65 8.53
CA GLU A 131 15.92 -1.35 8.74
C GLU A 131 15.77 -1.74 10.22
N GLU A 132 14.52 -1.83 10.71
CA GLU A 132 14.29 -2.48 12.01
C GLU A 132 14.53 -3.98 11.79
N ASP A 133 15.31 -4.61 12.67
CA ASP A 133 15.10 -6.03 12.99
C ASP A 133 13.75 -6.13 13.73
N ASP A 134 12.66 -5.72 13.08
CA ASP A 134 11.32 -6.06 13.54
C ASP A 134 11.13 -7.49 13.03
N PRO A 135 11.20 -8.52 13.91
CA PRO A 135 10.98 -9.88 13.47
C PRO A 135 9.61 -9.86 12.84
N LEU A 136 9.58 -10.02 11.50
CA LEU A 136 8.36 -10.00 10.70
C LEU A 136 7.24 -10.60 11.52
N THR A 137 6.41 -9.74 12.11
CA THR A 137 5.06 -10.16 12.36
C THR A 137 4.56 -10.26 10.93
N ILE A 138 4.62 -11.49 10.40
CA ILE A 138 3.47 -11.97 9.65
C ILE A 138 2.34 -11.84 10.67
N VAL A 139 1.85 -10.62 10.87
CA VAL A 139 0.49 -10.40 11.29
C VAL A 139 -0.23 -11.19 10.22
N GLU A 140 -0.76 -12.34 10.63
CA GLU A 140 -1.96 -12.84 10.01
C GLU A 140 -2.88 -11.62 10.00
N GLU A 141 -2.88 -10.87 8.88
CA GLU A 141 -3.83 -9.78 8.72
C GLU A 141 -5.16 -10.47 8.91
N GLU A 142 -5.82 -10.23 10.05
CA GLU A 142 -7.22 -10.59 10.18
C GLU A 142 -7.92 -9.82 9.07
N ILE A 143 -8.24 -10.55 8.01
CA ILE A 143 -8.85 -9.98 6.83
C ILE A 143 -10.23 -9.52 7.27
N MET A 144 -10.37 -8.24 7.64
CA MET A 144 -11.63 -7.68 8.09
C MET A 144 -12.63 -7.81 6.95
N VAL A 145 -13.67 -8.63 7.15
CA VAL A 145 -14.71 -8.87 6.16
C VAL A 145 -15.63 -7.66 6.13
N GLN A 146 -15.41 -6.75 5.19
CA GLN A 146 -16.40 -5.72 4.87
C GLN A 146 -17.39 -6.29 3.84
N PRO A 147 -18.71 -6.15 4.05
CA PRO A 147 -19.69 -6.56 3.05
C PRO A 147 -19.56 -5.65 1.82
N SER A 148 -19.02 -6.18 0.73
CA SER A 148 -18.87 -5.45 -0.52
C SER A 148 -19.99 -5.84 -1.51
N ASN A 149 -20.78 -4.85 -1.93
CA ASN A 149 -21.73 -4.95 -3.04
C ASN A 149 -20.97 -4.84 -4.39
N GLU A 150 -19.93 -5.65 -4.59
CA GLU A 150 -19.02 -5.51 -5.73
C GLU A 150 -19.51 -6.28 -6.97
N THR A 151 -19.54 -5.59 -8.11
CA THR A 151 -19.91 -6.15 -9.41
C THR A 151 -18.85 -7.16 -9.88
N ASN A 152 -19.25 -8.27 -10.52
CA ASN A 152 -18.36 -9.33 -11.01
C ASN A 152 -17.14 -8.85 -11.82
N GLN A 153 -17.25 -7.70 -12.50
CA GLN A 153 -16.19 -7.13 -13.32
C GLN A 153 -14.95 -6.68 -12.52
N ASN A 154 -15.13 -6.31 -11.25
CA ASN A 154 -14.04 -5.84 -10.38
C ASN A 154 -13.03 -6.93 -10.03
N PHE A 155 -13.45 -8.19 -10.09
CA PHE A 155 -12.64 -9.33 -9.70
C PHE A 155 -11.94 -10.02 -10.87
N ILE A 156 -12.29 -9.70 -12.12
CA ILE A 156 -11.81 -10.44 -13.30
C ILE A 156 -10.28 -10.53 -13.34
N VAL A 157 -9.58 -9.42 -13.08
CA VAL A 157 -8.10 -9.39 -13.09
C VAL A 157 -7.54 -10.27 -11.98
N ARG A 158 -8.09 -10.18 -10.76
CA ARG A 158 -7.67 -11.01 -9.63
C ARG A 158 -7.92 -12.49 -9.89
N THR A 159 -9.12 -12.86 -10.33
CA THR A 159 -9.50 -14.24 -10.63
C THR A 159 -8.65 -14.83 -11.76
N SER A 160 -8.42 -14.06 -12.83
CA SER A 160 -7.53 -14.48 -13.92
C SER A 160 -6.10 -14.72 -13.42
N LEU A 161 -5.57 -13.83 -12.59
CA LEU A 161 -4.24 -13.96 -12.01
C LEU A 161 -4.12 -15.19 -11.09
N VAL A 162 -5.11 -15.44 -10.24
CA VAL A 162 -5.17 -16.63 -9.36
C VAL A 162 -5.15 -17.90 -10.21
N ASN A 163 -6.05 -18.00 -11.20
CA ASN A 163 -6.18 -19.19 -12.03
C ASN A 163 -4.94 -19.46 -12.90
N THR A 164 -4.25 -18.40 -13.34
CA THR A 164 -3.10 -18.52 -14.24
C THR A 164 -1.82 -18.89 -13.49
N TYR A 165 -1.61 -18.35 -12.29
CA TYR A 165 -0.30 -18.43 -11.62
C TYR A 165 -0.30 -19.22 -10.31
N PHE A 166 -1.46 -19.55 -9.74
CA PHE A 166 -1.56 -20.18 -8.42
C PHE A 166 -2.31 -21.52 -8.43
N SER A 167 -2.85 -21.94 -9.57
CA SER A 167 -3.59 -23.21 -9.71
C SER A 167 -2.75 -24.42 -10.13
N GLY A 168 -1.42 -24.24 -10.28
CA GLY A 168 -0.48 -25.28 -10.71
C GLY A 168 0.25 -25.97 -9.56
#